data_AF-A0A7D7VTC0-F1
#
_entry.id   AF-A0A7D7VTC0-F1
#
_cell.length_a   1.000
_cell.length_b   1.000
_cell.length_c   1.000
_cell.angle_alpha   90.00
_cell.angle_beta   90.00
_cell.angle_gamma   90.00
#
_symmetry.space_group_name_H-M   'P 1'
#
loop_
_entity.id
_entity.type
_entity.pdbx_description
1 polymer ?
#
loop_
_entity_poly.entity_id
_entity_poly.type
_entity_poly.pdbx_seq_one_letter_code
_entity_poly.pdbx_strand_id
1 'polypeptide(L)'
;MTCFFSCKYFTKQKIDTTRLDSISFTSVDKYPSFKVCDSVFEKNEKRDCFRMTIHREITRSLATYEIKVKKEIDEVIQVVITINSDKNIVLTSIEASQDIYREIPDIEIIIKKAIADLPEVFPAIKKSIPVTSEYMLPIRIKLKNQTPK
;
A
#
# COMPACT_ATOMS: atom_id res chain seq x y z
N MET A 1 -31.47 -0.47 40.59
CA MET A 1 -30.38 0.43 40.17
C MET A 1 -29.54 -0.32 39.16
N THR A 2 -29.64 0.08 37.89
CA THR A 2 -29.01 -0.53 36.72
C THR A 2 -27.52 -0.28 36.67
N CYS A 3 -26.73 -1.29 36.31
CA CYS A 3 -25.55 -1.12 35.45
C CYS A 3 -25.11 -2.48 34.88
N PHE A 4 -25.60 -2.82 33.70
CA PHE A 4 -24.90 -3.74 32.80
C PHE A 4 -23.77 -2.94 32.15
N PHE A 5 -22.55 -3.06 32.66
CA PHE A 5 -21.36 -2.65 31.91
C PHE A 5 -21.09 -3.70 30.84
N SER A 6 -21.77 -3.58 29.70
CA SER A 6 -21.37 -4.25 28.47
C SER A 6 -20.09 -3.58 27.98
N CYS A 7 -18.95 -4.14 28.35
CA CYS A 7 -17.66 -3.77 27.78
C CYS A 7 -17.65 -4.28 26.34
N LYS A 8 -17.96 -3.40 25.38
CA LYS A 8 -17.79 -3.67 23.96
C LYS A 8 -16.30 -3.78 23.69
N TYR A 9 -15.79 -5.01 23.71
CA TYR A 9 -14.47 -5.34 23.19
C TYR A 9 -14.42 -4.92 21.73
N PHE A 10 -13.76 -3.79 21.49
CA PHE A 10 -13.44 -3.31 20.16
C PHE A 10 -12.38 -4.26 19.60
N THR A 11 -12.81 -5.27 18.85
CA THR A 11 -11.91 -6.17 18.14
C THR A 11 -11.19 -5.35 17.08
N LYS A 12 -9.98 -4.85 17.41
CA LYS A 12 -9.05 -4.36 16.39
C LYS A 12 -8.80 -5.52 15.44
N GLN A 13 -9.33 -5.43 14.23
CA GLN A 13 -8.97 -6.34 13.15
C GLN A 13 -7.46 -6.24 12.98
N LYS A 14 -6.74 -7.29 13.39
CA LYS A 14 -5.32 -7.45 13.08
C LYS A 14 -5.26 -7.63 11.57
N ILE A 15 -4.86 -6.57 10.86
CA ILE A 15 -4.42 -6.69 9.48
C ILE A 15 -3.19 -7.59 9.54
N ASP A 16 -3.32 -8.80 9.02
CA ASP A 16 -2.23 -9.76 8.98
C ASP A 16 -1.23 -9.32 7.91
N THR A 17 -0.24 -8.51 8.31
CA THR A 17 0.86 -8.05 7.47
C THR A 17 2.00 -9.08 7.39
N THR A 18 1.76 -10.33 7.82
CA THR A 18 2.82 -11.34 7.77
C THR A 18 2.96 -11.88 6.34
N ARG A 19 4.07 -11.46 5.72
CA ARG A 19 4.69 -12.01 4.51
C ARG A 19 3.97 -11.66 3.21
N LEU A 20 4.46 -10.60 2.54
CA LEU A 20 4.81 -10.64 1.11
C LEU A 20 5.56 -9.40 0.59
N ASP A 21 6.12 -8.52 1.44
CA ASP A 21 6.93 -7.39 0.95
C ASP A 21 8.38 -7.83 0.79
N SER A 22 8.70 -8.46 -0.34
CA SER A 22 10.08 -8.82 -0.70
C SER A 22 10.82 -7.59 -1.21
N ILE A 23 11.06 -6.63 -0.33
CA ILE A 23 12.02 -5.58 -0.67
C ILE A 23 13.41 -6.13 -0.45
N SER A 24 14.20 -6.18 -1.54
CA SER A 24 15.63 -6.53 -1.51
C SER A 24 16.44 -5.41 -0.84
N PHE A 25 16.20 -5.18 0.45
CA PHE A 25 16.81 -4.11 1.24
C PHE A 25 17.72 -4.64 2.34
N THR A 26 18.48 -5.69 2.04
CA THR A 26 19.52 -6.19 2.95
C THR A 26 20.66 -5.20 3.18
N SER A 27 20.71 -4.04 2.51
CA SER A 27 21.87 -3.12 2.56
C SER A 27 21.57 -1.61 2.76
N VAL A 28 20.37 -1.22 3.19
CA VAL A 28 20.05 0.21 3.47
C VAL A 28 20.16 0.52 4.97
N ASP A 29 20.60 1.73 5.31
CA ASP A 29 20.73 2.18 6.69
C ASP A 29 19.37 2.64 7.24
N LYS A 30 18.64 3.41 6.43
CA LYS A 30 17.27 3.85 6.72
C LYS A 30 16.37 3.51 5.54
N TYR A 31 15.20 2.95 5.83
CA TYR A 31 14.16 2.72 4.84
C TYR A 31 13.55 4.05 4.37
N PRO A 32 12.88 4.06 3.21
CA PRO A 32 12.01 5.17 2.86
C PRO A 32 11.01 5.46 3.98
N SER A 33 10.59 6.72 4.13
CA SER A 33 9.68 7.10 5.22
C SER A 33 8.79 8.26 4.82
N PHE A 34 7.60 8.31 5.43
CA PHE A 34 6.72 9.46 5.37
C PHE A 34 6.97 10.35 6.58
N LYS A 35 6.63 11.65 6.47
CA LYS A 35 6.70 12.61 7.58
C LYS A 35 5.97 12.16 8.85
N VAL A 36 4.85 11.45 8.70
CA VAL A 36 4.08 10.89 9.84
C VAL A 36 4.89 9.85 10.65
N CYS A 37 5.94 9.29 10.08
CA CYS A 37 6.83 8.32 10.73
C CYS A 37 8.06 8.97 11.38
N ASP A 38 8.18 10.31 11.41
CA ASP A 38 9.38 10.98 11.93
C ASP A 38 9.57 10.80 13.43
N SER A 39 8.50 10.63 14.19
CA SER A 39 8.55 10.34 15.62
C SER A 39 8.94 8.89 15.94
N VAL A 40 9.07 8.02 14.93
CA VAL A 40 9.47 6.62 15.08
C VAL A 40 10.98 6.52 14.85
N PHE A 41 11.72 6.12 15.89
CA PHE A 41 13.18 6.10 15.87
C PHE A 41 13.74 4.71 15.53
N GLU A 42 13.09 3.65 16.02
CA GLU A 42 13.54 2.27 15.80
C GLU A 42 13.43 1.88 14.33
N LYS A 43 14.53 1.36 13.75
CA LYS A 43 14.64 1.09 12.31
C LYS A 43 13.52 0.17 11.78
N ASN A 44 13.21 -0.89 12.53
CA ASN A 44 12.18 -1.86 12.15
C ASN A 44 10.78 -1.27 12.30
N GLU A 45 10.53 -0.51 13.36
CA GLU A 45 9.25 0.18 13.55
C GLU A 45 9.03 1.26 12.49
N LYS A 46 10.10 1.96 12.08
CA LYS A 46 10.04 2.96 11.02
C LYS A 46 9.74 2.33 9.66
N ARG A 47 10.34 1.16 9.37
CA ARG A 47 9.98 0.34 8.20
C ARG A 47 8.50 -0.04 8.24
N ASP A 48 8.01 -0.51 9.37
CA ASP A 48 6.63 -0.95 9.49
C ASP A 48 5.65 0.24 9.42
N CYS A 49 6.02 1.40 9.97
CA CYS A 49 5.30 2.66 9.80
C CYS A 49 5.20 3.06 8.31
N PHE A 50 6.30 2.98 7.57
CA PHE A 50 6.30 3.22 6.12
C PHE A 50 5.34 2.27 5.40
N ARG A 51 5.48 0.96 5.64
CA ARG A 51 4.62 -0.08 5.04
C ARG A 51 3.14 0.18 5.33
N MET A 52 2.78 0.41 6.59
CA MET A 52 1.39 0.68 6.97
C MET A 52 0.88 1.98 6.34
N THR A 53 1.70 3.02 6.29
CA THR A 53 1.31 4.31 5.73
C THR A 53 1.05 4.18 4.24
N ILE A 54 1.96 3.60 3.47
CA ILE A 54 1.78 3.48 2.01
C ILE A 54 0.56 2.62 1.67
N HIS A 55 0.36 1.49 2.36
CA HIS A 55 -0.84 0.67 2.18
C HIS A 55 -2.12 1.46 2.48
N ARG A 56 -2.14 2.23 3.57
CA ARG A 56 -3.30 3.02 3.96
C ARG A 56 -3.63 4.10 2.93
N GLU A 57 -2.63 4.86 2.49
CA GLU A 57 -2.82 5.96 1.54
C GLU A 57 -3.28 5.43 0.17
N ILE A 58 -2.63 4.38 -0.35
CA ILE A 58 -3.05 3.74 -1.61
C ILE A 58 -4.46 3.17 -1.49
N THR A 59 -4.76 2.41 -0.43
CA THR A 59 -6.11 1.85 -0.22
C THR A 59 -7.17 2.95 -0.13
N ARG A 60 -6.86 4.07 0.53
CA ARG A 60 -7.76 5.22 0.62
C ARG A 60 -8.04 5.82 -0.76
N SER A 61 -7.01 6.03 -1.58
CA SER A 61 -7.21 6.57 -2.94
C SER A 61 -8.01 5.59 -3.81
N LEU A 62 -7.68 4.30 -3.79
CA LEU A 62 -8.41 3.27 -4.54
C LEU A 62 -9.89 3.15 -4.15
N ALA A 63 -10.21 3.35 -2.86
CA ALA A 63 -11.59 3.31 -2.38
C ALA A 63 -12.48 4.46 -2.91
N THR A 64 -11.89 5.50 -3.53
CA THR A 64 -12.64 6.58 -4.17
C THR A 64 -13.19 6.21 -5.56
N TYR A 65 -12.72 5.11 -6.14
CA TYR A 65 -13.13 4.67 -7.47
C TYR A 65 -14.27 3.65 -7.37
N GLU A 66 -15.37 3.94 -8.06
CA GLU A 66 -16.46 2.98 -8.25
C GLU A 66 -16.14 2.06 -9.44
N ILE A 67 -15.57 0.89 -9.15
CA ILE A 67 -15.23 -0.11 -10.17
C ILE A 67 -16.36 -1.13 -10.29
N LYS A 68 -16.94 -1.26 -11.48
CA LYS A 68 -17.94 -2.28 -11.80
C LYS A 68 -17.29 -3.40 -12.59
N VAL A 69 -17.48 -4.63 -12.14
CA VAL A 69 -16.92 -5.85 -12.75
C VAL A 69 -18.04 -6.79 -13.18
N LYS A 70 -17.83 -7.48 -14.30
CA LYS A 70 -18.73 -8.52 -14.81
C LYS A 70 -18.52 -9.83 -14.04
N LYS A 71 -17.26 -10.16 -13.76
CA LYS A 71 -16.85 -11.32 -12.98
C LYS A 71 -16.35 -10.87 -11.60
N GLU A 72 -16.65 -11.65 -10.57
CA GLU A 72 -16.05 -11.42 -9.25
C GLU A 72 -14.52 -11.55 -9.32
N ILE A 73 -13.84 -10.66 -8.61
CA ILE A 73 -12.38 -10.63 -8.48
C ILE A 73 -12.04 -10.76 -7.00
N ASP A 74 -11.10 -11.66 -6.68
CA ASP A 74 -10.42 -11.72 -5.39
C ASP A 74 -8.96 -12.13 -5.66
N GLU A 75 -8.10 -11.15 -5.87
CA GLU A 75 -6.71 -11.33 -6.31
C GLU A 75 -5.76 -10.38 -5.56
N VAL A 76 -4.51 -10.80 -5.37
CA VAL A 76 -3.42 -9.93 -4.91
C VAL A 76 -2.54 -9.57 -6.10
N ILE A 77 -2.57 -8.31 -6.51
CA ILE A 77 -1.66 -7.77 -7.54
C ILE A 77 -0.36 -7.28 -6.90
N GLN A 78 0.76 -7.36 -7.61
CA GLN A 78 2.02 -6.76 -7.17
C GLN A 78 2.23 -5.43 -7.88
N VAL A 79 2.28 -4.34 -7.12
CA VAL A 79 2.59 -3.02 -7.65
C VAL A 79 4.01 -2.67 -7.28
N VAL A 80 4.88 -2.50 -8.27
CA VAL A 80 6.26 -2.09 -8.04
C VAL A 80 6.35 -0.58 -8.27
N ILE A 81 6.85 0.13 -7.25
CA ILE A 81 7.11 1.56 -7.34
C ILE A 81 8.60 1.83 -7.14
N THR A 82 9.14 2.82 -7.83
CA THR A 82 10.48 3.35 -7.60
C THR A 82 10.37 4.66 -6.83
N ILE A 83 11.05 4.74 -5.71
CA ILE A 83 11.23 5.95 -4.90
C ILE A 83 12.63 6.47 -5.21
N ASN A 84 12.70 7.59 -5.92
CA ASN A 84 13.95 8.19 -6.36
C ASN A 84 14.63 8.97 -5.24
N SER A 85 15.95 9.12 -5.34
CA SER A 85 16.76 9.92 -4.40
C SER A 85 16.36 11.40 -4.32
N ASP A 86 15.66 11.91 -5.34
CA ASP A 86 15.10 13.27 -5.41
C ASP A 86 13.66 13.37 -4.86
N LYS A 87 13.18 12.33 -4.17
CA LYS A 87 11.83 12.20 -3.58
C LYS A 87 10.69 11.96 -4.57
N ASN A 88 10.97 11.85 -5.87
CA ASN A 88 9.94 11.50 -6.84
C ASN A 88 9.55 10.01 -6.75
N ILE A 89 8.26 9.71 -6.83
CA ILE A 89 7.75 8.34 -6.83
C ILE A 89 7.15 8.04 -8.21
N VAL A 90 7.53 6.92 -8.79
CA VAL A 90 7.03 6.48 -10.09
C VAL A 90 6.50 5.06 -10.01
N LEU A 91 5.44 4.78 -10.77
CA LEU A 91 4.99 3.41 -11.01
C LEU A 91 5.97 2.73 -11.97
N THR A 92 6.53 1.60 -11.56
CA THR A 92 7.49 0.81 -12.34
C THR A 92 6.78 -0.30 -13.10
N SER A 93 5.96 -1.09 -12.41
CA SER A 93 5.19 -2.17 -13.02
C SER A 93 3.98 -2.56 -12.17
N ILE A 94 3.03 -3.24 -12.82
CA ILE A 94 1.92 -3.93 -12.18
C ILE A 94 1.94 -5.38 -12.67
N GLU A 95 2.10 -6.32 -11.75
CA GLU A 95 1.93 -7.74 -12.03
C GLU A 95 0.56 -8.17 -11.54
N ALA A 96 -0.30 -8.54 -12.48
CA ALA A 96 -1.67 -8.94 -12.25
C ALA A 96 -2.11 -9.96 -13.31
N SER A 97 -3.18 -10.70 -13.03
CA SER A 97 -3.76 -11.62 -13.98
C SER A 97 -4.39 -10.90 -15.18
N GLN A 98 -4.58 -11.62 -16.28
CA GLN A 98 -5.34 -11.11 -17.42
C GLN A 98 -6.81 -10.83 -17.08
N ASP A 99 -7.36 -11.42 -16.02
CA ASP A 99 -8.72 -11.14 -15.57
C ASP A 99 -8.80 -9.71 -14.98
N ILE A 100 -7.80 -9.28 -14.21
CA ILE A 100 -7.71 -7.90 -13.71
C ILE A 100 -7.71 -6.90 -14.87
N TYR A 101 -6.86 -7.11 -15.88
CA TYR A 101 -6.78 -6.19 -17.02
C TYR A 101 -8.05 -6.18 -17.89
N ARG A 102 -8.80 -7.28 -17.92
CA ARG A 102 -10.07 -7.36 -18.65
C ARG A 102 -11.23 -6.70 -17.90
N GLU A 103 -11.28 -6.88 -16.58
CA GLU A 103 -12.36 -6.35 -15.73
C GLU A 103 -12.11 -4.91 -15.28
N ILE A 104 -10.84 -4.49 -15.19
CA ILE A 104 -10.42 -3.15 -14.81
C ILE A 104 -9.39 -2.62 -15.84
N PRO A 105 -9.82 -2.27 -17.07
CA PRO A 105 -8.90 -1.81 -18.11
C PRO A 105 -8.06 -0.59 -17.71
N ASP A 106 -8.62 0.26 -16.85
CA ASP A 106 -7.97 1.49 -16.36
C ASP A 106 -7.12 1.29 -15.09
N ILE A 107 -6.84 0.05 -14.67
CA ILE A 107 -6.14 -0.25 -13.42
C ILE A 107 -4.80 0.50 -13.31
N GLU A 108 -4.05 0.59 -14.42
CA GLU A 108 -2.77 1.30 -14.44
C GLU A 108 -2.95 2.81 -14.19
N ILE A 109 -3.97 3.42 -14.78
CA ILE A 109 -4.28 4.85 -14.58
C ILE A 109 -4.71 5.09 -13.13
N ILE A 110 -5.55 4.22 -12.59
CA ILE A 110 -6.04 4.29 -11.20
C ILE A 110 -4.86 4.20 -10.22
N ILE A 111 -3.96 3.23 -10.42
CA ILE A 111 -2.78 3.05 -9.56
C ILE A 111 -1.81 4.23 -9.70
N LYS A 112 -1.56 4.74 -10.91
CA LYS A 112 -0.73 5.94 -11.12
C LYS A 112 -1.28 7.15 -10.36
N LYS A 113 -2.59 7.36 -10.38
CA LYS A 113 -3.25 8.43 -9.61
C LYS A 113 -3.09 8.21 -8.11
N ALA A 114 -3.33 6.99 -7.62
CA ALA A 114 -3.15 6.67 -6.21
C ALA A 114 -1.71 6.93 -5.72
N ILE A 115 -0.70 6.65 -6.56
CA ILE A 115 0.71 6.95 -6.27
C ILE A 115 0.96 8.46 -6.28
N ALA A 116 0.38 9.20 -7.22
CA ALA A 116 0.51 10.66 -7.29
C ALA A 116 -0.12 11.38 -6.10
N ASP A 117 -1.16 10.79 -5.50
CA ASP A 117 -1.85 11.31 -4.31
C ASP A 117 -1.10 11.03 -3.00
N LEU A 118 0.02 10.28 -3.03
CA LEU A 118 0.78 9.97 -1.83
C LEU A 118 1.35 11.26 -1.20
N PRO A 119 1.33 11.38 0.14
CA PRO A 119 2.10 12.41 0.83
C PRO A 119 3.59 12.29 0.50
N GLU A 120 4.34 13.38 0.68
CA GLU A 120 5.79 13.40 0.43
C GLU A 120 6.51 12.21 1.10
N VAL A 121 7.27 11.46 0.29
CA VAL A 121 8.07 10.32 0.74
C VAL A 121 9.54 10.68 0.69
N PHE A 122 10.23 10.47 1.81
CA PHE A 122 11.67 10.55 1.89
C PHE A 122 12.30 9.24 1.40
N PRO A 123 13.35 9.31 0.55
CA PRO A 123 14.00 8.14 -0.02
C PRO A 123 14.72 7.30 1.04
N ALA A 124 15.06 6.07 0.67
CA ALA A 124 15.98 5.26 1.44
C ALA A 124 17.35 5.94 1.57
N ILE A 125 18.05 5.69 2.67
CA ILE A 125 19.40 6.21 2.91
C ILE A 125 20.38 5.05 3.04
N LYS A 126 21.49 5.13 2.30
CA LYS A 126 22.61 4.20 2.37
C LYS A 126 23.90 5.00 2.51
N LYS A 127 24.67 4.73 3.56
CA LYS A 127 25.88 5.47 3.95
C LYS A 127 25.66 6.98 3.98
N SER A 128 24.56 7.42 4.60
CA SER A 128 24.14 8.83 4.70
C SER A 128 23.79 9.51 3.37
N ILE A 129 23.68 8.76 2.27
CA ILE A 129 23.31 9.28 0.95
C ILE A 129 21.90 8.78 0.59
N PRO A 130 20.99 9.67 0.15
CA PRO A 130 19.71 9.29 -0.45
C PRO A 130 19.93 8.40 -1.68
N VAL A 131 19.27 7.24 -1.72
CA VAL A 131 19.38 6.30 -2.85
C VAL A 131 18.02 6.02 -3.44
N THR A 132 17.99 5.82 -4.77
CA THR A 132 16.82 5.28 -5.46
C THR A 132 16.59 3.84 -5.01
N SER A 133 15.34 3.50 -4.78
CA SER A 133 14.96 2.22 -4.20
C SER A 133 13.60 1.78 -4.73
N GLU A 134 13.42 0.48 -4.98
CA GLU A 134 12.13 -0.09 -5.39
C GLU A 134 11.40 -0.68 -4.20
N TYR A 135 10.07 -0.51 -4.19
CA TYR A 135 9.18 -1.10 -3.20
C TYR A 135 8.11 -1.91 -3.91
N MET A 136 7.99 -3.18 -3.52
CA MET A 136 6.90 -4.06 -3.96
C MET A 136 5.74 -3.94 -2.99
N LEU A 137 4.60 -3.47 -3.49
CA LEU A 137 3.37 -3.26 -2.74
C LEU A 137 2.32 -4.30 -3.18
N PRO A 138 2.06 -5.35 -2.38
CA PRO A 138 0.98 -6.28 -2.66
C PRO A 138 -0.38 -5.63 -2.34
N ILE A 139 -1.28 -5.57 -3.31
CA ILE A 139 -2.62 -5.00 -3.12
C ILE A 139 -3.66 -6.08 -3.39
N ARG A 140 -4.50 -6.37 -2.39
CA ARG A 140 -5.64 -7.27 -2.56
C ARG A 140 -6.83 -6.50 -3.17
N ILE A 141 -7.18 -6.85 -4.40
CA ILE A 141 -8.36 -6.35 -5.09
C ILE A 141 -9.49 -7.35 -4.87
N LYS A 142 -10.58 -6.88 -4.24
CA LYS A 142 -11.78 -7.69 -4.01
C LYS A 142 -13.02 -6.95 -4.48
N LEU A 143 -13.61 -7.40 -5.58
CA LEU A 143 -14.78 -6.80 -6.20
C LEU A 143 -15.83 -7.88 -6.44
N LYS A 144 -17.07 -7.60 -6.06
CA LYS A 144 -18.22 -8.47 -6.34
C LYS A 144 -18.89 -8.00 -7.62
N ASN A 145 -19.45 -8.95 -8.37
CA ASN A 145 -20.28 -8.59 -9.50
C ASN A 145 -21.55 -7.88 -9.00
N GLN A 146 -22.02 -6.91 -9.77
CA GLN A 146 -23.34 -6.34 -9.54
C GLN A 146 -24.30 -7.13 -10.43
N THR A 147 -24.81 -8.26 -9.92
CA THR A 147 -25.99 -8.86 -10.55
C THR A 147 -27.16 -7.87 -10.40
N PRO A 148 -27.86 -7.52 -11.50
CA PRO A 148 -29.12 -6.82 -11.37
C PRO A 148 -30.05 -7.73 -10.55
N LYS A 149 -30.48 -7.24 -9.38
CA LYS A 149 -31.51 -7.86 -8.57
C LYS A 149 -32.85 -7.78 -9.30
#